data_AF-A0A8J8T8V3-F1
#
_entry.id   AF-A0A8J8T8V3-F1
#
_cell.length_a   1.000
_cell.length_b   1.000
_cell.length_c   1.000
_cell.angle_alpha   90.00
_cell.angle_beta   90.00
_cell.angle_gamma   90.00
#
_symmetry.space_group_name_H-M   'P 1'
#
loop_
_entity.id
_entity.type
_entity.pdbx_description
1 polymer ?
#
loop_
_entity_poly.entity_id
_entity_poly.type
_entity_poly.pdbx_seq_one_letter_code
_entity_poly.pdbx_strand_id
1 'polypeptide(L)'
;MEGAVYRKVKISEEPQPPMRLLTVSKEGAYFHRLVEGGGASPGEQSAATHLEPEKSFPSYPSATLGQFAPHGGRIAVIADPTGLHIVDCKEGRELRLILKSTPISALTISPCDNFLVTCEKFVQGEKNLIVWDIASGKEIAQFEWKKGSKEGMRQNQLQDFG
;
A
#
# COMPACT_ATOMS: atom_id res chain seq x y z
N MET A 1 18.43 -22.91 46.95
CA MET A 1 18.51 -22.85 45.48
C MET A 1 17.09 -22.94 44.96
N GLU A 2 16.47 -21.80 44.66
CA GLU A 2 15.10 -21.75 44.10
C GLU A 2 15.15 -21.93 42.59
N GLY A 3 14.41 -22.91 42.08
CA GLY A 3 14.28 -23.18 40.66
C GLY A 3 13.31 -22.18 40.02
N ALA A 4 13.77 -21.48 38.98
CA ALA A 4 12.92 -20.60 38.19
C ALA A 4 11.82 -21.41 37.48
N VAL A 5 10.55 -21.07 37.78
CA VAL A 5 9.39 -21.63 37.11
C VAL A 5 9.11 -20.82 35.84
N TYR A 6 9.43 -21.39 34.68
CA TYR A 6 9.12 -20.76 33.39
C TYR A 6 7.65 -20.99 33.05
N ARG A 7 6.86 -19.90 33.00
CA ARG A 7 5.47 -19.93 32.52
C ARG A 7 5.47 -19.94 30.99
N LYS A 8 5.01 -21.04 30.40
CA LYS A 8 4.78 -21.13 28.95
C LYS A 8 3.68 -20.13 28.58
N VAL A 9 4.07 -19.00 27.98
CA VAL A 9 3.12 -18.02 27.42
C VAL A 9 2.48 -18.68 26.21
N LYS A 10 1.18 -18.93 26.27
CA LYS A 10 0.39 -19.40 25.14
C LYS A 10 0.24 -18.20 24.21
N ILE A 11 1.11 -18.09 23.21
CA ILE A 11 0.95 -17.11 22.14
C ILE A 11 -0.32 -17.55 21.41
N SER A 12 -1.40 -16.77 21.53
CA SER A 12 -2.58 -16.99 20.70
C SER A 12 -2.17 -16.68 19.27
N GLU A 13 -2.03 -17.71 18.44
CA GLU A 13 -1.91 -17.53 16.99
C GLU A 13 -3.23 -16.95 16.51
N GLU A 14 -3.28 -15.62 16.34
CA GLU A 14 -4.36 -14.98 15.59
C GLU A 14 -4.31 -15.59 14.18
N PRO A 15 -5.44 -16.09 13.63
CA PRO A 15 -5.42 -16.69 12.31
C PRO A 15 -4.84 -15.69 11.30
N GLN A 16 -3.83 -16.14 10.55
CA GLN A 16 -3.17 -15.29 9.56
C GLN A 16 -4.24 -14.80 8.57
N PRO A 17 -4.28 -13.49 8.25
CA PRO A 17 -5.22 -12.99 7.26
C PRO A 17 -4.96 -13.73 5.93
N PRO A 18 -6.00 -14.02 5.14
CA PRO A 18 -5.82 -14.72 3.88
C PRO A 18 -4.88 -13.92 2.99
N MET A 19 -4.05 -14.63 2.21
CA MET A 19 -3.17 -13.97 1.25
C MET A 19 -4.02 -13.28 0.19
N ARG A 20 -3.69 -12.02 -0.09
CA ARG A 20 -4.44 -11.16 -1.00
C ARG A 20 -3.56 -10.57 -2.06
N LEU A 21 -4.16 -10.34 -3.22
CA LEU A 21 -3.58 -9.62 -4.33
C LEU A 21 -4.47 -8.41 -4.65
N LEU A 22 -3.86 -7.25 -4.77
CA LEU A 22 -4.49 -6.05 -5.31
C LEU A 22 -4.01 -5.90 -6.75
N THR A 23 -4.92 -5.99 -7.72
CA THR A 23 -4.61 -5.76 -9.12
C THR A 23 -5.03 -4.36 -9.51
N VAL A 24 -4.18 -3.63 -10.24
CA VAL A 24 -4.51 -2.32 -10.81
C VAL A 24 -4.37 -2.41 -12.32
N SER A 25 -5.42 -2.04 -13.05
CA SER A 25 -5.51 -2.17 -14.50
C SER A 25 -6.36 -1.05 -15.10
N LYS A 26 -6.60 -1.08 -16.42
CA LYS A 26 -7.53 -0.15 -17.08
C LYS A 26 -8.97 -0.29 -16.58
N GLU A 27 -9.34 -1.45 -16.04
CA GLU A 27 -10.66 -1.69 -15.45
C GLU A 27 -10.74 -1.19 -14.00
N GLY A 28 -9.65 -0.65 -13.44
CA GLY A 28 -9.56 -0.17 -12.07
C GLY A 28 -8.78 -1.08 -11.13
N ALA A 29 -9.04 -0.94 -9.84
CA ALA A 29 -8.38 -1.69 -8.76
C ALA A 29 -9.33 -2.68 -8.08
N TYR A 30 -8.86 -3.93 -7.92
CA TYR A 30 -9.65 -5.05 -7.40
C TYR A 30 -8.84 -5.95 -6.45
N PHE A 31 -9.49 -6.37 -5.37
CA PHE A 31 -8.94 -7.32 -4.41
C PHE A 31 -9.26 -8.75 -4.84
N HIS A 32 -8.26 -9.60 -4.74
CA HIS A 32 -8.35 -11.04 -4.97
C HIS A 32 -7.82 -11.77 -3.75
N ARG A 33 -8.48 -12.87 -3.39
CA ARG A 33 -8.00 -13.82 -2.40
C ARG A 33 -7.30 -14.96 -3.11
N LEU A 34 -6.17 -15.39 -2.55
CA LEU A 34 -5.54 -16.63 -2.92
C LEU A 34 -6.27 -17.79 -2.24
N VAL A 35 -6.80 -18.71 -3.04
CA VAL A 35 -7.44 -19.94 -2.56
C VAL A 35 -6.50 -21.09 -2.85
N GLU A 36 -6.00 -21.73 -1.79
CA GLU A 36 -5.24 -22.97 -1.92
C GLU A 36 -6.20 -24.07 -2.35
N GLY A 37 -5.88 -24.74 -3.45
CA GLY A 37 -6.68 -25.86 -3.89
C GLY A 37 -6.55 -27.02 -2.91
N GLY A 38 -7.68 -27.48 -2.38
CA GLY A 38 -7.72 -28.57 -1.43
C GLY A 38 -7.15 -29.87 -2.00
N GLY A 39 -6.31 -30.53 -1.22
CA GLY A 39 -5.82 -31.89 -1.45
C GLY A 39 -5.81 -32.65 -0.11
N ALA A 40 -6.96 -32.74 0.55
CA ALA A 40 -7.07 -33.46 1.82
C ALA A 40 -7.38 -34.95 1.64
N SER A 41 -7.76 -35.38 0.42
CA SER A 41 -8.22 -36.74 0.13
C SER A 41 -7.11 -37.54 -0.59
N PRO A 42 -6.76 -38.75 -0.14
CA PRO A 42 -5.85 -39.62 -0.89
C PRO A 42 -6.48 -39.98 -2.26
N GLY A 43 -5.91 -39.44 -3.34
CA GLY A 43 -6.34 -39.71 -4.72
C GLY A 43 -6.91 -38.51 -5.49
N GLU A 44 -7.15 -37.37 -4.83
CA GLU A 44 -7.50 -36.12 -5.53
C GLU A 44 -6.21 -35.41 -5.98
N GLN A 45 -6.16 -35.03 -7.26
CA GLN A 45 -5.11 -34.14 -7.74
C GLN A 45 -5.18 -32.84 -6.94
N SER A 46 -4.07 -32.45 -6.30
CA SER A 46 -3.95 -31.18 -5.60
C SER A 46 -4.43 -30.07 -6.53
N ALA A 47 -5.59 -29.49 -6.23
CA ALA A 47 -6.08 -28.39 -7.04
C ALA A 47 -5.03 -27.27 -7.00
N ALA A 48 -4.73 -26.69 -8.16
CA ALA A 48 -3.76 -25.60 -8.23
C ALA A 48 -4.31 -24.40 -7.47
N THR A 49 -3.44 -23.71 -6.74
CA THR A 49 -3.79 -22.44 -6.10
C THR A 49 -4.31 -21.45 -7.14
N HIS A 50 -5.49 -20.88 -6.91
CA HIS A 50 -6.11 -19.92 -7.83
C HIS A 50 -6.51 -18.63 -7.12
N LEU A 51 -6.78 -17.59 -7.92
CA LEU A 51 -7.24 -16.29 -7.45
C LEU A 51 -8.75 -16.21 -7.59
N GLU A 52 -9.43 -15.76 -6.53
CA GLU A 52 -10.85 -15.45 -6.55
C GLU A 52 -11.10 -13.98 -6.20
N PRO A 53 -12.04 -13.29 -6.87
CA PRO A 53 -12.40 -11.92 -6.50
C PRO A 53 -12.92 -11.84 -5.06
N GLU A 54 -12.38 -10.91 -4.27
CA GLU A 54 -12.80 -10.72 -2.88
C GLU A 54 -13.99 -9.76 -2.79
N LYS A 55 -15.19 -10.30 -3.01
CA LYS A 55 -16.44 -9.54 -3.11
C LYS A 55 -16.83 -8.75 -1.85
N SER A 56 -16.21 -9.04 -0.70
CA SER A 56 -16.44 -8.28 0.53
C SER A 56 -15.78 -6.91 0.52
N PHE A 57 -14.81 -6.69 -0.36
CA PHE A 57 -14.14 -5.40 -0.50
C PHE A 57 -14.87 -4.50 -1.48
N PRO A 58 -14.77 -3.17 -1.30
CA PRO A 58 -15.23 -2.22 -2.32
C PRO A 58 -14.47 -2.41 -3.64
N SER A 59 -15.13 -2.07 -4.74
CA SER A 59 -14.51 -2.03 -6.06
C SER A 59 -14.18 -0.59 -6.46
N TYR A 60 -13.08 -0.41 -7.16
CA TYR A 60 -12.58 0.92 -7.55
C TYR A 60 -12.35 0.98 -9.07
N PRO A 61 -13.43 1.03 -9.88
CA PRO A 61 -13.35 0.88 -11.34
C PRO A 61 -12.60 2.03 -12.03
N SER A 62 -12.45 3.18 -11.37
CA SER A 62 -11.72 4.34 -11.91
C SER A 62 -10.34 4.51 -11.30
N ALA A 63 -9.88 3.56 -10.47
CA ALA A 63 -8.59 3.67 -9.81
C ALA A 63 -7.44 3.62 -10.83
N THR A 64 -6.48 4.51 -10.63
CA THR A 64 -5.26 4.61 -11.44
C THR A 64 -4.04 4.05 -10.72
N LEU A 65 -4.06 4.04 -9.39
CA LEU A 65 -3.00 3.54 -8.53
C LEU A 65 -3.60 2.76 -7.37
N GLY A 66 -2.84 1.79 -6.86
CA GLY A 66 -3.25 1.02 -5.69
C GLY A 66 -2.09 0.19 -5.16
N GLN A 67 -1.92 0.19 -3.84
CA GLN A 67 -0.94 -0.69 -3.19
C GLN A 67 -1.34 -1.03 -1.75
N PHE A 68 -0.87 -2.19 -1.28
CA PHE A 68 -0.91 -2.52 0.14
C PHE A 68 0.16 -1.74 0.92
N ALA A 69 -0.17 -1.41 2.15
CA ALA A 69 0.79 -0.92 3.11
C ALA A 69 1.74 -2.05 3.53
N PRO A 70 3.06 -1.78 3.64
CA PRO A 70 4.08 -2.80 3.85
C PRO A 70 3.98 -3.53 5.19
N HIS A 71 3.47 -2.91 6.26
CA HIS A 71 3.42 -3.51 7.59
C HIS A 71 2.20 -4.42 7.78
N GLY A 72 2.26 -5.59 7.13
CA GLY A 72 1.31 -6.69 7.31
C GLY A 72 0.05 -6.59 6.46
N GLY A 73 0.05 -5.74 5.43
CA GLY A 73 -1.03 -5.66 4.44
C GLY A 73 -2.40 -5.33 5.03
N ARG A 74 -2.43 -4.68 6.20
CA ARG A 74 -3.67 -4.34 6.92
C ARG A 74 -4.38 -3.13 6.32
N ILE A 75 -3.64 -2.31 5.60
CA ILE A 75 -4.15 -1.13 4.92
C ILE A 75 -3.86 -1.27 3.43
N ALA A 76 -4.79 -0.84 2.60
CA ALA A 76 -4.53 -0.55 1.20
C ALA A 76 -4.85 0.91 0.90
N VAL A 77 -4.07 1.51 0.02
CA VAL A 77 -4.31 2.86 -0.49
C VAL A 77 -4.60 2.76 -1.98
N ILE A 78 -5.73 3.32 -2.41
CA ILE A 78 -6.18 3.32 -3.79
C ILE A 78 -6.43 4.76 -4.22
N ALA A 79 -5.88 5.17 -5.36
CA ALA A 79 -6.09 6.51 -5.90
C ALA A 79 -6.98 6.45 -7.14
N ASP A 80 -7.98 7.32 -7.18
CA ASP A 80 -8.87 7.51 -8.31
C ASP A 80 -9.10 9.02 -8.58
N PRO A 81 -9.97 9.41 -9.54
CA PRO A 81 -10.24 10.82 -9.82
C PRO A 81 -10.88 11.60 -8.67
N THR A 82 -11.50 10.93 -7.69
CA THR A 82 -12.11 11.57 -6.50
C THR A 82 -11.10 11.82 -5.39
N GLY A 83 -10.12 10.92 -5.26
CA GLY A 83 -8.97 11.11 -4.40
C GLY A 83 -8.35 9.80 -3.91
N LEU A 84 -8.05 9.73 -2.61
CA LEU A 84 -7.38 8.59 -1.98
C LEU A 84 -8.34 7.83 -1.08
N HIS A 85 -8.55 6.56 -1.39
CA HIS A 85 -9.28 5.62 -0.56
C HIS A 85 -8.29 4.88 0.33
N ILE A 86 -8.50 4.96 1.64
CA ILE A 86 -7.78 4.21 2.66
C ILE A 86 -8.67 3.06 3.11
N VAL A 87 -8.24 1.83 2.88
CA VAL A 87 -9.06 0.62 3.07
C VAL A 87 -8.48 -0.23 4.19
N ASP A 88 -9.32 -0.64 5.14
CA ASP A 88 -9.00 -1.66 6.13
C ASP A 88 -9.13 -3.05 5.50
N CYS A 89 -8.02 -3.76 5.39
CA CYS A 89 -7.96 -5.10 4.82
C CYS A 89 -8.24 -6.21 5.84
N LYS A 90 -8.36 -5.90 7.14
CA LYS A 90 -8.87 -6.83 8.15
C LYS A 90 -10.39 -6.94 8.03
N GLU A 91 -11.07 -5.80 7.99
CA GLU A 91 -12.54 -5.74 7.94
C GLU A 91 -13.10 -5.66 6.51
N GLY A 92 -12.25 -5.38 5.52
CA GLY A 92 -12.65 -5.29 4.12
C GLY A 92 -13.48 -4.06 3.80
N ARG A 93 -13.27 -2.95 4.52
CA ARG A 93 -14.06 -1.72 4.35
C ARG A 93 -13.20 -0.48 4.18
N GLU A 94 -13.76 0.53 3.55
CA GLU A 94 -13.13 1.84 3.48
C GLU A 94 -13.11 2.50 4.87
N LEU A 95 -11.92 2.88 5.32
CA LEU A 95 -11.73 3.68 6.53
C LEU A 95 -11.94 5.15 6.25
N ARG A 96 -11.49 5.62 5.08
CA ARG A 96 -11.47 7.04 4.74
C ARG A 96 -11.36 7.26 3.24
N LEU A 97 -12.03 8.32 2.78
CA LEU A 97 -11.76 8.99 1.51
C LEU A 97 -11.13 10.36 1.79
N ILE A 98 -9.96 10.62 1.21
CA ILE A 98 -9.33 11.94 1.19
C ILE A 98 -9.59 12.56 -0.18
N LEU A 99 -10.45 13.57 -0.23
CA LEU A 99 -10.83 14.24 -1.47
C LEU A 99 -9.66 15.02 -2.07
N LYS A 100 -9.42 14.83 -3.37
CA LYS A 100 -8.40 15.51 -4.14
C LYS A 100 -8.98 15.97 -5.47
N SER A 101 -8.73 17.23 -5.82
CA SER A 101 -9.16 17.81 -7.11
C SER A 101 -8.18 17.57 -8.25
N THR A 102 -6.96 17.12 -7.92
CA THR A 102 -5.86 16.92 -8.86
C THR A 102 -5.48 15.45 -8.95
N PRO A 103 -5.29 14.90 -10.17
CA PRO A 103 -4.90 13.51 -10.35
C PRO A 103 -3.55 13.20 -9.71
N ILE A 104 -3.52 12.11 -8.95
CA ILE A 104 -2.31 11.60 -8.30
C ILE A 104 -1.54 10.78 -9.32
N SER A 105 -0.29 11.17 -9.55
CA SER A 105 0.61 10.56 -10.53
C SER A 105 1.48 9.44 -9.94
N ALA A 106 1.75 9.50 -8.65
CA ALA A 106 2.46 8.46 -7.91
C ALA A 106 2.10 8.52 -6.43
N LEU A 107 2.23 7.40 -5.73
CA LEU A 107 2.10 7.32 -4.29
C LEU A 107 3.09 6.31 -3.70
N THR A 108 3.43 6.47 -2.43
CA THR A 108 4.20 5.48 -1.66
C THR A 108 3.83 5.54 -0.18
N ILE A 109 3.92 4.42 0.52
CA ILE A 109 3.58 4.28 1.93
C ILE A 109 4.88 4.02 2.70
N SER A 110 5.04 4.68 3.84
CA SER A 110 6.19 4.48 4.71
C SER A 110 6.26 3.03 5.20
N PRO A 111 7.46 2.48 5.46
CA PRO A 111 7.63 1.10 5.92
C PRO A 111 6.85 0.72 7.19
N CYS A 112 6.49 1.70 8.02
CA CYS A 112 5.75 1.50 9.26
C CYS A 112 4.25 1.88 9.13
N ASP A 113 3.72 2.03 7.92
CA ASP A 113 2.30 2.32 7.63
C ASP A 113 1.73 3.61 8.24
N ASN A 114 2.58 4.51 8.73
CA ASN A 114 2.14 5.74 9.38
C ASN A 114 1.89 6.87 8.38
N PHE A 115 2.71 6.92 7.32
CA PHE A 115 2.70 8.02 6.36
C PHE A 115 2.46 7.54 4.94
N LEU A 116 1.68 8.33 4.20
CA LEU A 116 1.50 8.22 2.76
C LEU A 116 2.16 9.45 2.13
N VAL A 117 2.90 9.26 1.05
CA VAL A 117 3.40 10.34 0.20
C VAL A 117 2.70 10.24 -1.14
N THR A 118 2.12 11.33 -1.60
CA THR A 118 1.53 11.43 -2.94
C THR A 118 2.26 12.47 -3.78
N CYS A 119 2.32 12.21 -5.08
CA CYS A 119 2.88 13.13 -6.06
C CYS A 119 1.84 13.49 -7.11
N GLU A 120 1.69 14.77 -7.35
CA GLU A 120 0.87 15.35 -8.41
C GLU A 120 1.75 15.87 -9.53
N LYS A 121 1.12 16.17 -10.66
CA LYS A 121 1.81 16.81 -11.79
C LYS A 121 2.37 18.15 -11.34
N PHE A 122 3.64 18.40 -11.64
CA PHE A 122 4.28 19.67 -11.32
C PHE A 122 3.59 20.83 -12.06
N VAL A 123 3.20 21.84 -11.29
CA VAL A 123 2.75 23.15 -11.75
C VAL A 123 3.60 24.19 -11.03
N GLN A 124 4.14 25.15 -11.78
CA GLN A 124 5.04 26.15 -11.22
C GLN A 124 4.31 26.99 -10.16
N GLY A 125 4.89 27.07 -8.96
CA GLY A 125 4.30 27.80 -7.84
C GLY A 125 3.33 26.98 -6.98
N GLU A 126 3.06 25.72 -7.33
CA GLU A 126 2.20 24.82 -6.56
C GLU A 126 3.02 23.74 -5.84
N LYS A 127 2.47 23.25 -4.71
CA LYS A 127 3.02 22.08 -4.03
C LYS A 127 2.47 20.83 -4.67
N ASN A 128 3.34 19.90 -5.03
CA ASN A 128 2.97 18.69 -5.74
C ASN A 128 3.45 17.41 -5.06
N LEU A 129 4.19 17.51 -3.95
CA LEU A 129 4.43 16.39 -3.03
C LEU A 129 3.71 16.66 -1.73
N ILE A 130 2.85 15.74 -1.32
CA ILE A 130 2.07 15.86 -0.09
C ILE A 130 2.34 14.64 0.78
N VAL A 131 2.63 14.89 2.05
CA VAL A 131 2.78 13.86 3.07
C VAL A 131 1.54 13.87 3.95
N TRP A 132 0.95 12.69 4.11
CA TRP A 132 -0.28 12.46 4.85
C TRP A 132 -0.01 11.56 6.04
N ASP A 133 -0.64 11.88 7.17
CA ASP A 133 -0.81 10.92 8.25
C ASP A 133 -1.98 9.98 7.90
N ILE A 134 -1.71 8.67 7.80
CA ILE A 134 -2.70 7.69 7.31
C ILE A 134 -3.88 7.56 8.28
N ALA A 135 -3.62 7.59 9.59
CA ALA A 135 -4.65 7.39 10.61
C ALA A 135 -5.68 8.54 10.61
N SER A 136 -5.20 9.78 10.65
CA SER A 136 -6.04 10.97 10.66
C SER A 136 -6.51 11.40 9.26
N GLY A 137 -5.80 10.99 8.20
CA GLY A 137 -6.02 11.44 6.83
C GLY A 137 -5.67 12.91 6.61
N LYS A 138 -4.88 13.51 7.51
CA LYS A 138 -4.49 14.92 7.41
C LYS A 138 -3.17 15.06 6.68
N GLU A 139 -3.07 16.14 5.91
CA GLU A 139 -1.80 16.61 5.39
C GLU A 139 -0.92 17.09 6.55
N ILE A 140 0.32 16.62 6.59
CA ILE A 140 1.31 17.00 7.60
C ILE A 140 2.47 17.80 7.02
N ALA A 141 2.72 17.66 5.71
CA ALA A 141 3.74 18.44 5.02
C ALA A 141 3.44 18.51 3.52
N GLN A 142 3.88 19.61 2.89
CA GLN A 142 3.80 19.82 1.46
C GLN A 142 5.13 20.35 0.92
N PHE A 143 5.54 19.83 -0.24
CA PHE A 143 6.79 20.20 -0.90
C PHE A 143 6.55 20.46 -2.38
N GLU A 144 7.41 21.28 -2.95
CA GLU A 144 7.52 21.44 -4.39
C GLU A 144 8.68 20.55 -4.86
N TRP A 145 8.37 19.61 -5.75
CA TRP A 145 9.35 18.76 -6.39
C TRP A 145 9.28 18.91 -7.90
N LYS A 146 10.38 19.39 -8.44
CA LYS A 146 10.63 19.45 -9.89
C LYS A 146 11.57 18.32 -10.27
N LYS A 147 11.24 17.60 -11.33
CA LYS A 147 12.18 16.68 -11.96
C LYS A 147 13.40 17.50 -12.40
N GLY A 148 14.57 17.24 -11.83
CA GLY A 148 15.80 17.93 -12.23
C GLY A 148 16.05 17.74 -13.72
N SER A 149 16.44 18.81 -14.42
CA SER A 149 17.04 18.69 -15.76
C SER A 149 18.25 17.75 -15.67
N LYS A 150 18.40 16.85 -16.65
CA LYS A 150 19.58 15.98 -16.77
C LYS A 150 20.90 16.76 -16.81
N GLU A 151 20.86 18.06 -17.08
CA GLU A 151 22.02 18.94 -17.15
C GLU A 151 22.65 19.25 -15.78
N GLY A 152 21.95 18.98 -14.67
CA GLY A 152 22.48 19.15 -13.31
C GLY A 152 23.38 18.00 -12.83
N MET A 153 23.43 16.86 -13.53
CA MET A 153 24.34 15.75 -13.23
C MET A 153 25.65 15.86 -14.04
N ARG A 154 26.29 17.04 -14.06
CA ARG A 154 27.74 17.05 -14.30
C ARG A 154 28.41 16.84 -12.95
N GLN A 155 28.83 15.58 -12.76
CA GLN A 155 29.71 15.12 -11.71
C GLN A 155 30.77 16.19 -11.39
N ASN A 156 30.78 16.68 -10.16
CA ASN A 156 31.89 17.49 -9.66
C ASN A 156 33.15 16.63 -9.82
N GLN A 157 34.05 17.05 -10.72
CA GLN A 157 35.40 16.51 -10.75
C GLN A 157 36.02 16.76 -9.38
N LEU A 158 36.42 15.69 -8.71
CA LEU A 158 37.40 15.79 -7.64
C LEU A 158 38.67 16.35 -8.29
N GLN A 159 39.05 17.56 -7.89
CA GLN A 159 40.41 18.03 -8.14
C GLN A 159 41.32 17.16 -7.26
N ASP A 160 42.07 16.27 -7.90
CA ASP A 160 43.20 15.61 -7.27
C ASP A 160 44.22 16.68 -6.89
N PHE A 161 44.45 16.86 -5.58
CA PHE A 161 45.63 17.56 -5.10
C PHE A 161 46.77 16.56 -5.07
N GLY A 162 47.72 16.73 -5.99
CA GLY A 162 49.05 16.12 -5.98
C GLY A 162 50.12 17.21 -5.96
#